data_AF-A0A3D4RVP5-F1
#
_entry.id   AF-A0A3D4RVP5-F1
#
_cell.length_a   1.000
_cell.length_b   1.000
_cell.length_c   1.000
_cell.angle_alpha   90.00
_cell.angle_beta   90.00
_cell.angle_gamma   90.00
#
_symmetry.space_group_name_H-M   'P 1'
#
loop_
_entity.id
_entity.type
_entity.pdbx_description
1 polymer ?
#
loop_
_entity_poly.entity_id
_entity_poly.type
_entity_poly.pdbx_seq_one_letter_code
_entity_poly.pdbx_strand_id
1 'polypeptide(L)'
;MLLLPPLTDGHILRRYKRFLADIELADGQVVCAHVPNTGSMASCWQPGAPVQISHSDNPRRKLSWTLERVDMGGGWIGVNTARP
;
A
#
# COMPACT_ATOMS: atom_id res chain seq x y z
N MET A 1 -8.88 -18.51 -7.74
CA MET A 1 -7.83 -17.93 -6.88
C MET A 1 -7.44 -16.59 -7.50
N LEU A 2 -7.82 -15.47 -6.89
CA LEU A 2 -7.53 -14.15 -7.48
C LEU A 2 -6.05 -13.83 -7.23
N LEU A 3 -5.26 -13.84 -8.30
CA LEU A 3 -3.89 -13.38 -8.28
C LEU A 3 -3.88 -11.86 -8.02
N LEU A 4 -2.88 -11.39 -7.26
CA LEU A 4 -2.64 -9.96 -7.16
C LEU A 4 -2.24 -9.42 -8.55
N PRO A 5 -2.63 -8.18 -8.88
CA PRO A 5 -2.04 -7.48 -10.02
C PRO A 5 -0.51 -7.36 -9.83
N PRO A 6 0.23 -6.97 -10.88
CA PRO A 6 1.64 -6.64 -10.75
C PRO A 6 1.87 -5.68 -9.58
N LEU A 7 2.81 -6.05 -8.70
CA LEU A 7 3.15 -5.28 -7.51
C LEU A 7 4.41 -4.47 -7.76
N THR A 8 4.44 -3.29 -7.17
CA THR A 8 5.59 -2.39 -7.13
C THR A 8 6.03 -2.26 -5.67
N ASP A 9 7.33 -2.45 -5.44
CA ASP A 9 7.91 -2.32 -4.10
C ASP A 9 8.18 -0.85 -3.77
N GLY A 10 8.09 -0.51 -2.49
CA GLY A 10 8.42 0.81 -1.97
C GLY A 10 8.54 0.83 -0.46
N HIS A 11 8.66 2.02 0.11
CA HIS A 11 8.71 2.24 1.56
C HIS A 11 7.65 3.25 1.97
N ILE A 12 6.83 2.89 2.97
CA ILE A 12 5.78 3.79 3.45
C ILE A 12 6.38 4.90 4.30
N LEU A 13 6.11 6.16 3.95
CA LEU A 13 6.58 7.32 4.69
C LEU A 13 5.60 7.68 5.81
N ARG A 14 4.31 7.66 5.49
CA ARG A 14 3.23 7.96 6.44
C ARG A 14 1.90 7.38 5.97
N ARG A 15 1.02 7.07 6.93
CA ARG A 15 -0.41 6.84 6.71
C ARG A 15 -1.23 7.90 7.42
N TYR A 16 -2.25 8.44 6.75
CA TYR A 16 -3.07 9.52 7.28
C TYR A 16 -4.49 9.48 6.71
N LYS A 17 -5.42 10.17 7.37
CA LYS A 17 -6.86 10.19 7.00
C LYS A 17 -7.45 8.78 6.77
N ARG A 18 -6.89 7.77 7.44
CA ARG A 18 -7.16 6.31 7.34
C ARG A 18 -6.90 5.66 5.98
N PHE A 19 -7.21 6.36 4.88
CA PHE A 19 -7.27 5.81 3.53
C PHE A 19 -6.15 6.29 2.61
N LEU A 20 -5.19 7.05 3.12
CA LEU A 20 -4.08 7.61 2.35
C LEU A 20 -2.75 7.17 2.96
N ALA A 21 -1.81 6.81 2.10
CA ALA A 21 -0.43 6.60 2.46
C ALA A 21 0.48 7.25 1.41
N ASP A 22 1.55 7.90 1.87
CA ASP A 22 2.63 8.34 0.99
C ASP A 22 3.72 7.27 1.01
N ILE A 23 4.16 6.87 -0.17
CA ILE A 23 5.08 5.76 -0.39
C ILE A 23 6.17 6.21 -1.35
N GLU A 24 7.42 6.00 -0.96
CA GLU A 24 8.59 6.22 -1.79
C GLU A 24 8.90 4.97 -2.60
N LEU A 25 9.02 5.11 -3.92
CA LEU A 25 9.36 4.03 -4.85
C LEU A 25 10.88 3.92 -5.02
N ALA A 26 11.33 2.85 -5.68
CA ALA A 26 12.76 2.58 -5.89
C ALA A 26 13.50 3.66 -6.69
N ASP A 27 12.80 4.44 -7.51
CA ASP A 27 13.34 5.57 -8.27
C ASP A 27 13.33 6.90 -7.49
N GLY A 28 12.91 6.88 -6.22
CA GLY A 28 12.78 8.07 -5.37
C GLY A 28 11.48 8.85 -5.58
N GLN A 29 10.59 8.42 -6.48
CA GLN A 29 9.28 9.06 -6.62
C GLN A 29 8.42 8.80 -5.37
N VAL A 30 7.78 9.84 -4.85
CA VAL A 30 6.77 9.71 -3.80
C VAL A 30 5.38 9.69 -4.43
N VAL A 31 4.63 8.62 -4.21
CA VAL A 31 3.26 8.44 -4.68
C VAL A 31 2.28 8.39 -3.52
N CYS A 32 1.06 8.89 -3.74
CA CYS A 32 -0.04 8.73 -2.80
C CYS A 32 -0.86 7.48 -3.18
N ALA A 33 -0.92 6.51 -2.27
CA ALA A 33 -1.67 5.29 -2.43
C ALA A 33 -2.96 5.30 -1.59
N HIS A 34 -4.01 4.71 -2.16
CA HIS A 34 -5.21 4.37 -1.39
C HIS A 34 -4.90 3.22 -0.42
N VAL A 35 -5.34 3.33 0.83
CA VAL A 35 -5.28 2.26 1.82
C VAL A 35 -6.68 1.65 1.98
N PRO A 36 -6.97 0.50 1.35
CA PRO A 36 -8.28 -0.17 1.41
C PRO A 36 -8.44 -0.97 2.71
N ASN A 37 -8.21 -0.31 3.85
CA ASN A 37 -8.34 -0.87 5.19
C ASN A 37 -8.90 0.19 6.13
N THR A 38 -10.12 -0.03 6.64
CA THR A 38 -10.82 0.86 7.57
C THR A 38 -10.33 0.73 9.02
N GLY A 39 -9.59 -0.34 9.33
CA GLY A 39 -9.04 -0.62 10.64
C GLY A 39 -7.90 0.31 11.05
N SER A 40 -7.50 0.24 12.32
CA SER A 40 -6.45 1.09 12.86
C SER A 40 -5.09 0.85 12.21
N MET A 41 -4.81 -0.38 11.76
CA MET A 41 -3.49 -0.86 11.30
C MET A 41 -2.34 -0.50 12.25
N ALA A 42 -2.60 -0.30 13.54
CA ALA A 42 -1.60 0.23 14.48
C ALA A 42 -0.33 -0.64 14.57
N SER A 43 -0.46 -1.95 14.32
CA SER A 43 0.64 -2.92 14.31
C SER A 43 1.06 -3.38 12.91
N CYS A 44 0.46 -2.83 11.84
CA CYS A 44 0.63 -3.33 10.48
C CYS A 44 1.33 -2.33 9.55
N TRP A 45 1.89 -1.25 10.10
CA TRP A 45 2.79 -0.35 9.38
C TRP A 45 3.62 0.47 10.37
N GLN A 46 4.76 0.95 9.89
CA GLN A 46 5.57 2.00 10.52
C GLN A 46 6.29 2.78 9.41
N PRO A 47 6.69 4.05 9.64
CA PRO A 47 7.52 4.77 8.69
C PRO A 47 8.77 3.98 8.29
N GLY A 48 9.08 3.96 7.00
CA GLY A 48 10.18 3.19 6.42
C GLY A 48 9.91 1.70 6.24
N ALA A 49 8.73 1.17 6.60
CA ALA A 49 8.43 -0.24 6.38
C ALA A 49 8.35 -0.57 4.88
N PRO A 50 8.90 -1.72 4.43
CA PRO A 50 8.70 -2.20 3.08
C PRO A 50 7.20 -2.42 2.79
N VAL A 51 6.77 -2.01 1.60
CA VAL A 51 5.40 -2.16 1.14
C VAL A 51 5.35 -2.64 -0.29
N GLN A 52 4.24 -3.29 -0.64
CA GLN A 52 3.88 -3.61 -2.01
C GLN A 52 2.58 -2.92 -2.37
N ILE A 53 2.61 -2.19 -3.49
CA ILE A 53 1.47 -1.46 -4.02
C ILE A 53 1.11 -1.94 -5.42
N SER A 54 -0.16 -1.79 -5.80
CA SER A 54 -0.62 -2.05 -7.16
C SER A 54 -0.98 -0.76 -7.89
N HIS A 55 -0.65 -0.69 -9.18
CA HIS A 55 -1.09 0.39 -10.07
C HIS A 55 -2.42 0.04 -10.74
N SER A 56 -3.26 1.04 -11.00
CA SER A 56 -4.48 0.92 -11.78
C SER A 56 -4.53 2.00 -12.84
N ASP A 57 -4.68 1.59 -14.10
CA ASP A 57 -4.79 2.49 -15.25
C ASP A 57 -6.20 3.05 -15.45
N ASN A 58 -7.12 2.82 -14.50
CA ASN A 58 -8.49 3.31 -14.62
C ASN A 58 -8.53 4.83 -14.38
N PRO A 59 -8.82 5.64 -15.42
CA PRO A 59 -8.77 7.10 -15.30
C PRO A 59 -9.86 7.68 -14.39
N ARG A 60 -10.86 6.87 -14.01
CA ARG A 60 -11.90 7.28 -13.05
C ARG A 60 -11.44 7.23 -11.60
N ARG A 61 -10.30 6.58 -11.30
CA ARG A 61 -9.76 6.55 -9.94
C ARG A 61 -9.05 7.86 -9.64
N LYS A 62 -9.34 8.43 -8.46
CA LYS A 62 -8.62 9.61 -7.96
C LYS A 62 -7.16 9.31 -7.59
N LEU A 63 -6.90 8.09 -7.11
CA LEU A 63 -5.57 7.59 -6.77
C LEU A 63 -5.31 6.35 -7.61
N SER A 64 -4.24 6.35 -8.39
CA SER A 64 -3.87 5.22 -9.25
C SER A 64 -3.27 4.07 -8.45
N TRP A 65 -2.66 4.36 -7.30
CA TRP A 65 -1.97 3.38 -6.46
C TRP A 65 -2.84 2.85 -5.32
N THR A 66 -2.65 1.58 -4.97
CA THR A 66 -3.33 0.92 -3.84
C THR A 66 -2.31 0.17 -2.99
N LEU A 67 -2.34 0.35 -1.68
CA LEU A 67 -1.51 -0.43 -0.75
C LEU A 67 -2.08 -1.84 -0.60
N GLU A 68 -1.28 -2.85 -0.98
CA GLU A 68 -1.69 -4.25 -0.95
C GLU A 68 -1.10 -4.97 0.28
N ARG A 69 0.20 -4.79 0.54
CA ARG A 69 0.92 -5.49 1.61
C ARG A 69 1.97 -4.61 2.28
N VAL A 70 2.28 -4.94 3.54
CA VAL A 70 3.35 -4.33 4.33
C VAL A 70 4.18 -5.44 4.97
N ASP A 71 5.50 -5.30 5.02
CA ASP A 71 6.37 -6.19 5.79
C ASP A 71 6.82 -5.48 7.08
N MET A 72 6.66 -6.16 8.22
CA MET A 72 7.05 -5.68 9.55
C MET A 72 8.20 -6.52 10.15
N GLY A 73 8.99 -7.19 9.30
CA GLY A 73 10.15 -8.01 9.68
C GLY A 73 9.86 -9.51 9.82
N GLY A 74 8.63 -9.93 9.56
CA GLY A 74 8.19 -11.34 9.66
C GLY A 74 7.61 -11.89 8.35
N GLY A 75 7.68 -11.11 7.26
CA GLY A 75 7.07 -11.40 5.98
C GLY A 75 5.86 -10.52 5.69
N TRP A 76 5.30 -10.70 4.49
CA TRP A 76 4.26 -9.84 3.96
C TRP A 76 2.90 -10.02 4.64
N ILE A 77 2.39 -8.93 5.22
CA ILE A 77 1.04 -8.83 5.78
C ILE A 77 0.12 -8.25 4.71
N GLY A 78 -0.92 -8.99 4.31
CA GLY A 78 -1.98 -8.49 3.44
C GLY A 78 -2.84 -7.44 4.15
N VAL A 79 -2.65 -6.16 3.84
CA VAL A 79 -3.40 -5.08 4.48
C VAL A 79 -4.64 -4.67 3.69
N ASN A 80 -4.74 -5.05 2.42
CA ASN A 80 -5.97 -4.88 1.64
C ASN A 80 -7.00 -5.96 2.01
N THR A 81 -7.91 -5.62 2.93
CA THR A 81 -8.92 -6.54 3.46
C THR A 81 -10.05 -6.85 2.48
N ALA A 82 -10.07 -6.22 1.30
CA ALA A 82 -10.98 -6.60 0.22
C ALA A 82 -10.48 -7.81 -0.58
N ARG A 83 -9.29 -8.33 -0.28
CA ARG A 83 -8.70 -9.50 -0.90
C ARG A 83 -8.55 -10.64 0.13
N PRO A 84 -8.81 -11.89 -0.27
CA PRO A 84 -8.63 -13.06 0.60
C PRO A 84 -7.17 -13.41 0.85
#